data_AF-A0A7V3XMU3-F1
#
_entry.id   AF-A0A7V3XMU3-F1
#
_cell.length_a   1.000
_cell.length_b   1.000
_cell.length_c   1.000
_cell.angle_alpha   90.00
_cell.angle_beta   90.00
_cell.angle_gamma   90.00
#
_symmetry.space_group_name_H-M   'P 1'
#
loop_
_entity.id
_entity.type
_entity.pdbx_description
1 polymer ?
#
loop_
_entity_poly.entity_id
_entity_poly.type
_entity_poly.pdbx_seq_one_letter_code
_entity_poly.pdbx_strand_id
1 'polypeptide(L)' 'MNRFDVGDPVVLREGATNTLGRVVSVSADGTAVEVRWHRRPGLEREVTTEPSAALRLAHESEEGMSA' A
#
# COMPACT_ATOMS: atom_id res chain seq x y z
N MET A 1 5.15 -9.24 -13.20
CA MET A 1 4.00 -8.37 -12.85
C MET A 1 3.67 -8.71 -11.41
N ASN A 2 3.94 -7.81 -10.46
CA ASN A 2 3.63 -8.11 -9.06
C ASN A 2 2.11 -8.05 -8.92
N ARG A 3 1.52 -9.19 -8.59
CA ARG A 3 0.09 -9.29 -8.29
C ARG A 3 -0.09 -8.88 -6.83
N PHE A 4 -1.09 -8.05 -6.58
CA PHE A 4 -1.56 -7.71 -5.24
C PHE A 4 -2.81 -8.52 -4.94
N ASP A 5 -2.91 -9.03 -3.72
CA ASP A 5 -4.10 -9.68 -3.20
C ASP A 5 -4.65 -8.89 -2.00
N VAL A 6 -5.95 -9.04 -1.73
CA VAL A 6 -6.61 -8.33 -0.62
C VAL A 6 -5.96 -8.75 0.70
N GLY A 7 -5.60 -7.75 1.51
CA GLY A 7 -4.87 -7.92 2.76
C GLY A 7 -3.37 -7.72 2.64
N ASP A 8 -2.81 -7.71 1.42
CA ASP A 8 -1.38 -7.55 1.22
C ASP A 8 -0.87 -6.25 1.84
N PRO A 9 0.25 -6.29 2.58
CA PRO A 9 0.91 -5.11 3.11
C PRO A 9 1.67 -4.43 1.97
N VAL A 10 1.45 -3.14 1.79
CA VAL A 10 2.01 -2.36 0.68
C VAL A 10 2.59 -1.03 1.14
N VAL A 11 3.56 -0.55 0.37
CA VAL A 11 4.17 0.77 0.52
C VAL A 11 4.23 1.46 -0.85
N LEU A 12 4.34 2.79 -0.85
CA LEU A 12 4.61 3.54 -2.08
C LEU A 12 6.04 3.31 -2.53
N ARG A 13 6.25 3.10 -3.84
CA ARG A 13 7.57 3.00 -4.45
C ARG A 13 8.31 4.32 -4.42
N GLU A 14 7.60 5.39 -4.77
CA GLU A 14 8.11 6.75 -4.80
C GLU A 14 7.21 7.62 -3.91
N GLY A 15 7.82 8.40 -3.02
CA GLY A 15 7.09 9.27 -2.10
C GLY A 15 7.69 9.35 -0.70
N ALA A 16 6.86 9.78 0.24
CA ALA A 16 7.23 9.90 1.65
C ALA A 16 7.81 8.59 2.18
N THR A 17 9.00 8.67 2.78
CA THR A 17 9.50 7.63 3.67
C THR A 17 8.46 7.40 4.77
N ASN A 18 8.27 6.15 5.18
CA ASN A 18 7.27 5.73 6.18
C ASN A 18 5.81 5.69 5.68
N THR A 19 5.57 5.02 4.55
CA THR A 19 4.22 4.57 4.19
C THR A 19 4.03 3.09 4.52
N LEU A 20 2.86 2.73 5.00
CA LEU A 20 2.41 1.34 5.16
C LEU A 20 0.88 1.31 5.08
N GLY A 21 0.36 0.49 4.19
CA GLY A 21 -1.07 0.24 4.08
C GLY A 21 -1.36 -1.23 3.80
N ARG A 22 -2.64 -1.57 3.75
CA ARG A 22 -3.12 -2.88 3.31
C ARG A 22 -4.06 -2.74 2.13
N VAL A 23 -3.91 -3.64 1.17
CA VAL A 23 -4.82 -3.72 0.01
C VAL A 23 -6.21 -4.10 0.50
N VAL A 24 -7.21 -3.33 0.10
CA VAL A 24 -8.63 -3.64 0.38
C VAL A 24 -9.38 -4.09 -0.87
N SER A 25 -8.97 -3.64 -2.04
CA SER A 25 -9.51 -4.10 -3.31
C SER A 25 -8.49 -3.88 -4.44
N VAL A 26 -8.67 -4.63 -5.54
CA VAL A 26 -7.88 -4.50 -6.77
C VAL A 26 -8.87 -4.42 -7.94
N SER A 27 -8.65 -3.51 -8.87
CA SER A 27 -9.48 -3.39 -10.07
C SER A 27 -9.39 -4.64 -10.93
N ALA A 28 -10.42 -4.89 -11.75
CA ALA A 28 -10.50 -6.09 -12.59
C ALA A 28 -9.33 -6.23 -13.59
N ASP A 29 -8.76 -5.11 -14.02
CA ASP A 29 -7.59 -5.04 -14.91
C ASP A 29 -6.24 -5.00 -14.16
N GLY A 30 -6.25 -4.95 -12.82
CA GLY A 30 -5.07 -4.91 -11.96
C GLY A 30 -4.28 -3.59 -12.01
N THR A 31 -4.81 -2.53 -12.61
CA THR A 31 -4.11 -1.26 -12.77
C THR A 31 -4.28 -0.33 -11.56
N ALA A 32 -5.37 -0.49 -10.81
CA ALA A 32 -5.69 0.30 -9.64
C ALA A 32 -5.87 -0.59 -8.40
N VAL A 33 -5.37 -0.10 -7.27
CA VAL A 33 -5.41 -0.80 -5.99
C VAL A 33 -5.94 0.16 -4.95
N GLU A 34 -6.99 -0.22 -4.23
CA GLU A 34 -7.42 0.52 -3.05
C GLU A 34 -6.59 0.07 -1.85
N VAL A 35 -6.03 1.04 -1.14
CA VAL A 35 -5.15 0.80 0.01
C VAL A 35 -5.71 1.54 1.22
N ARG A 36 -5.91 0.80 2.31
CA ARG A 36 -6.15 1.38 3.63
C ARG A 36 -4.82 1.68 4.29
N TRP A 37 -4.53 2.95 4.53
CA TRP A 37 -3.24 3.37 5.10
C TRP A 37 -3.23 3.24 6.62
N HIS A 38 -2.21 2.56 7.12
CA HIS A 38 -1.86 2.56 8.55
C HIS A 38 -0.87 3.70 8.85
N ARG A 39 0.04 3.97 7.92
CA ARG A 39 1.02 5.06 7.95
C ARG A 39 1.06 5.71 6.58
N ARG A 40 0.71 6.99 6.49
CA ARG A 40 0.91 7.85 5.32
C ARG A 40 0.66 9.29 5.73
N PRO A 41 1.68 10.17 5.74
CA PRO A 41 1.52 11.56 6.18
C PRO A 41 0.31 12.27 5.55
N GLY A 42 -0.64 12.67 6.38
CA GLY A 42 -1.85 13.41 5.99
C GLY A 42 -2.99 12.55 5.42
N LEU A 43 -2.80 11.23 5.35
CA LEU A 43 -3.77 10.26 4.84
C LEU A 43 -3.82 9.01 5.74
N GLU A 44 -3.41 9.13 7.00
CA GLU A 44 -3.47 8.04 7.96
C GLU A 44 -4.93 7.59 8.16
N ARG A 45 -5.15 6.27 8.14
CA ARG A 45 -6.47 5.61 8.31
C ARG A 45 -7.47 5.83 7.18
N GLU A 46 -7.09 6.61 6.17
CA GLU A 46 -7.86 6.80 4.95
C GLU A 46 -7.68 5.62 3.99
N VAL A 47 -8.65 5.50 3.07
CA VAL A 47 -8.57 4.60 1.93
C VAL A 47 -8.36 5.44 0.69
N THR A 48 -7.32 5.14 -0.08
CA THR A 48 -7.07 5.80 -1.37
C THR A 48 -6.90 4.77 -2.48
N THR A 49 -7.20 5.19 -3.71
CA THR A 49 -6.92 4.42 -4.91
C THR A 49 -5.55 4.84 -5.45
N GLU A 50 -4.64 3.89 -5.56
CA GLU A 50 -3.30 4.10 -6.11
C GLU A 50 -3.09 3.26 -7.37
N PRO A 51 -2.28 3.74 -8.34
CA PRO A 51 -1.81 2.90 -9.44
C PRO A 51 -1.01 1.71 -8.89
N SER A 52 -1.27 0.49 -9.38
CA SER A 52 -0.51 -0.71 -8.97
C SER A 52 0.99 -0.55 -9.22
N ALA A 53 1.37 0.19 -10.27
CA ALA A 53 2.75 0.54 -10.59
C ALA A 53 3.40 1.46 -9.53
N ALA A 54 2.63 2.24 -8.78
CA ALA A 54 3.13 3.11 -7.71
C ALA A 54 3.36 2.34 -6.39
N LEU A 55 2.89 1.10 -6.30
CA LEU A 55 2.96 0.27 -5.10
C LEU A 55 4.00 -0.84 -5.23
N ARG A 56 4.54 -1.25 -4.09
CA ARG A 56 5.21 -2.54 -3.91
C ARG A 56 4.76 -3.19 -2.61
N LEU A 57 4.93 -4.50 -2.52
CA LEU A 57 4.77 -5.21 -1.26
C LEU A 57 5.73 -4.64 -0.23
N ALA A 58 5.24 -4.49 0.99
CA ALA A 58 6.08 -4.17 2.14
C ALA A 58 7.01 -5.35 2.43
N HIS A 59 8.25 -5.06 2.79
CA HIS A 59 9.13 -6.05 3.38
C HIS A 59 8.80 -6.22 4.87
N GLU A 60 9.07 -7.40 5.44
CA GLU A 60 8.82 -7.70 6.86
C GLU A 60 9.47 -6.67 7.81
N SER A 61 10.62 -6.11 7.43
CA SER A 61 11.32 -5.05 8.18
C SER A 61 10.52 -3.74 8.26
N GLU A 62 9.63 -3.49 7.31
CA GLU A 62 8.80 -2.28 7.27
C GLU A 62 7.54 -2.45 8.13
N GLU A 63 7.03 -3.67 8.29
CA GLU A 63 5.91 -3.97 9.17
C GLU A 63 6.29 -3.84 10.66
N GLY A 64 7.52 -4.22 11.01
CA GLY A 64 8.02 -4.23 12.39
C GLY A 64 8.48 -2.88 12.96
N MET A 65 8.57 -1.81 12.16
CA MET A 65 8.92 -0.46 12.64
C MET A 65 7.71 0.25 13.29
N SER A 66 7.02 -0.44 14.19
CA SER A 66 6.22 0.18 15.26
C SER A 66 6.96 -0.07 16.58
N ALA A 67 7.91 0.80 16.88
CA ALA A 67 8.50 0.94 18.21
C ALA A 67 8.24 2.37 18.70
#